data_AF-A0AAW2CC72-F1
#
_entry.id   AF-A0AAW2CC72-F1
#
_cell.length_a   1.000
_cell.length_b   1.000
_cell.length_c   1.000
_cell.angle_alpha   90.00
_cell.angle_beta   90.00
_cell.angle_gamma   90.00
#
_symmetry.space_group_name_H-M   'P 1'
#
loop_
_entity.id
_entity.type
_entity.pdbx_description
1 polymer ?
#
loop_
_entity_poly.entity_id
_entity_poly.type
_entity_poly.pdbx_seq_one_letter_code
_entity_poly.pdbx_strand_id
1 'polypeptide(L)'
;MVILPLFQQLWQELCKITFIPLLPLLFLFSFIYVLKCIRSTGKPNLPPFPPKLPIIGNLHLLGSLPHRSLQALSKKYGPVMFFYFGYAPTLVVSSADVAREMMKTHDILFSNRPKTTAANSLLYGCR
;
A
#
# COMPACT_ATOMS: atom_id res chain seq x y z
N MET A 1 -56.07 15.61 27.51
CA MET A 1 -55.52 14.79 26.40
C MET A 1 -54.26 15.38 25.74
N VAL A 2 -53.60 16.43 26.30
CA VAL A 2 -52.46 17.11 25.62
C VAL A 2 -51.08 16.69 26.18
N ILE A 3 -51.03 16.04 27.34
CA ILE A 3 -49.77 15.73 28.04
C ILE A 3 -49.00 14.59 27.35
N LEU A 4 -49.71 13.60 26.83
CA LEU A 4 -49.11 12.44 26.14
C LEU A 4 -48.34 12.84 24.86
N PRO A 5 -48.89 13.65 23.93
CA PRO A 5 -48.13 14.08 22.75
C PRO A 5 -46.98 15.03 23.10
N LEU A 6 -47.11 15.87 24.15
CA LEU A 6 -46.03 16.75 24.59
C LEU A 6 -44.84 15.96 25.15
N PHE A 7 -45.12 14.92 25.94
CA PHE A 7 -44.10 14.02 26.48
C PHE A 7 -43.40 13.23 25.36
N GLN A 8 -44.16 12.73 24.40
CA GLN A 8 -43.63 11.99 23.26
C GLN A 8 -42.75 12.89 22.37
N GLN A 9 -43.12 14.17 22.20
CA GLN A 9 -42.31 15.14 21.46
C GLN A 9 -41.01 15.49 22.19
N LEU A 10 -41.07 15.71 23.51
CA LEU A 10 -39.89 15.97 24.33
C LEU A 10 -38.91 14.78 24.30
N TRP A 11 -39.43 13.55 24.35
CA TRP A 11 -38.63 12.33 24.28
C TRP A 11 -37.92 12.20 22.92
N GLN A 12 -38.61 12.50 21.83
CA GLN A 12 -38.02 12.48 20.48
C GLN A 12 -36.90 13.52 20.32
N GLU A 13 -37.08 14.73 20.85
CA GLU A 13 -36.03 15.76 20.80
C GLU A 13 -34.79 15.37 21.62
N LEU A 14 -34.97 14.78 22.80
CA LEU A 14 -33.87 14.27 23.61
C LEU A 14 -33.13 13.11 22.94
N CYS A 15 -33.85 12.20 22.25
CA CYS A 15 -33.25 11.14 21.47
C CYS A 15 -32.47 11.68 20.26
N LYS A 16 -32.99 12.68 19.55
CA LYS A 16 -32.29 13.31 18.42
C LYS A 16 -30.99 13.99 18.87
N ILE A 17 -31.04 14.79 19.94
CA ILE A 17 -29.88 15.52 20.46
C ILE A 17 -28.75 14.58 20.86
N THR A 18 -29.07 13.40 21.37
CA THR A 18 -28.08 12.42 21.83
C THR A 18 -27.60 11.46 20.72
N PHE A 19 -28.49 10.93 19.88
CA PHE A 19 -28.13 9.95 18.85
C PHE A 19 -27.48 10.56 17.60
N ILE A 20 -27.90 11.76 17.17
CA ILE A 20 -27.38 12.41 15.96
C ILE A 20 -25.86 12.67 16.03
N PRO A 21 -25.26 13.13 17.16
CA PRO A 21 -23.81 13.29 17.24
C PRO A 21 -23.07 12.00 17.58
N LEU A 22 -23.72 11.01 18.20
CA LEU A 22 -23.07 9.75 18.60
C LEU A 22 -22.72 8.87 17.39
N LEU A 23 -23.63 8.80 16.42
CA LEU A 23 -23.47 7.99 15.22
C LEU A 23 -22.24 8.40 14.36
N PRO A 24 -22.03 9.68 14.00
CA PRO A 24 -20.84 10.09 13.25
C PRO A 24 -19.56 9.96 14.07
N LEU A 25 -19.61 10.15 15.40
CA LEU A 25 -18.46 9.95 16.27
C LEU A 25 -18.00 8.49 16.27
N LEU A 26 -18.96 7.56 16.35
CA LEU A 26 -18.70 6.12 16.33
C LEU A 26 -18.19 5.67 14.95
N PHE A 27 -18.76 6.22 13.87
CA PHE A 27 -18.28 5.98 12.51
C PHE A 27 -16.85 6.49 12.31
N LEU A 28 -16.55 7.70 12.79
CA LEU A 28 -15.22 8.31 12.68
C LEU A 28 -14.18 7.52 13.52
N PHE A 29 -14.56 7.09 14.73
CA PHE A 29 -13.71 6.23 15.55
C PHE A 29 -13.45 4.87 14.90
N SER A 30 -14.49 4.24 14.35
CA SER A 30 -14.37 2.98 13.58
C SER A 30 -13.47 3.16 12.36
N PHE A 31 -13.65 4.25 11.60
CA PHE A 31 -12.83 4.57 10.44
C PHE A 31 -11.35 4.76 10.81
N ILE A 32 -11.05 5.53 11.86
CA ILE A 32 -9.68 5.70 12.37
C ILE A 32 -9.10 4.37 12.85
N TYR A 33 -9.89 3.55 13.55
CA TYR A 33 -9.46 2.24 14.03
C TYR A 33 -9.09 1.31 12.87
N VAL A 34 -9.94 1.22 11.85
CA VAL A 34 -9.66 0.45 10.62
C VAL A 34 -8.42 0.98 9.91
N LEU A 35 -8.25 2.30 9.76
CA LEU A 35 -7.04 2.88 9.18
C LEU A 35 -5.78 2.53 9.99
N LYS A 36 -5.88 2.51 11.32
CA LYS A 36 -4.77 2.12 12.20
C LYS A 36 -4.45 0.63 12.07
N CYS A 37 -5.46 -0.23 12.00
CA CYS A 37 -5.29 -1.67 11.77
C CYS A 37 -4.62 -1.96 10.42
N ILE A 38 -5.04 -1.29 9.35
CA ILE A 38 -4.42 -1.41 8.03
C ILE A 38 -2.94 -0.95 8.06
N ARG A 39 -2.64 0.07 8.88
CA ARG A 39 -1.27 0.58 9.07
C ARG A 39 -0.43 -0.24 10.06
N SER A 40 -1.06 -1.14 10.84
CA SER A 40 -0.44 -1.92 11.91
C SER A 40 0.05 -3.29 11.44
N THR A 41 0.41 -3.44 10.17
CA THR A 41 1.33 -4.49 9.77
C THR A 41 2.71 -4.07 10.26
N GLY A 42 3.26 -4.79 11.25
CA GLY A 42 4.57 -4.50 11.83
C GLY A 42 5.60 -4.22 10.74
N LYS A 43 6.47 -3.21 10.95
CA LYS A 43 7.50 -2.83 9.97
C LYS A 43 8.33 -4.08 9.69
N PRO A 44 8.20 -4.72 8.51
CA PRO A 44 9.18 -5.73 8.15
C PRO A 44 10.53 -5.00 8.08
N ASN A 45 11.64 -5.73 8.26
CA ASN A 45 12.97 -5.21 7.95
C ASN A 45 13.06 -5.01 6.44
N LEU A 46 12.35 -4.01 5.94
CA LEU A 46 12.31 -3.65 4.54
C LEU A 46 13.59 -2.88 4.24
N PRO A 47 14.17 -3.11 3.06
CA PRO A 47 15.25 -2.27 2.60
C PRO A 47 14.77 -0.81 2.51
N PRO A 48 15.71 0.15 2.52
CA PRO A 48 15.38 1.57 2.43
C PRO A 48 14.44 1.87 1.26
N PHE A 49 13.45 2.73 1.52
CA PHE A 49 12.35 3.00 0.61
C PHE A 49 12.22 4.51 0.32
N PRO A 50 12.26 4.95 -0.95
CA PRO A 50 11.96 6.33 -1.31
C PRO A 50 10.46 6.65 -1.19
N PRO A 51 10.06 7.87 -0.79
CA PRO A 51 8.66 8.25 -0.68
C PRO A 51 7.85 7.92 -1.94
N LYS A 52 6.63 7.39 -1.77
CA LYS A 52 5.73 7.01 -2.87
C LYS A 52 4.58 7.98 -3.04
N LEU A 53 4.19 8.22 -4.28
CA LEU A 53 2.97 8.94 -4.62
C LEU A 53 1.75 8.02 -4.52
N PRO A 54 0.55 8.56 -4.20
CA PRO A 54 -0.68 7.79 -4.29
C PRO A 54 -0.89 7.30 -5.74
N ILE A 55 -1.43 6.09 -5.90
CA ILE A 55 -1.77 5.43 -7.18
C ILE A 55 -0.54 5.02 -8.03
N ILE A 56 0.34 5.96 -8.36
CA ILE A 56 1.47 5.78 -9.29
C ILE A 56 2.70 5.15 -8.61
N GLY A 57 2.82 5.29 -7.29
CA GLY A 57 3.97 4.79 -6.54
C GLY A 57 5.25 5.59 -6.84
N ASN A 58 6.35 4.88 -7.11
CA ASN A 58 7.69 5.38 -7.42
C ASN A 58 7.99 5.47 -8.92
N LEU A 59 7.01 5.24 -9.81
CA LEU A 59 7.23 5.35 -11.26
C LEU A 59 7.75 6.73 -11.67
N HIS A 60 7.38 7.78 -10.93
CA HIS A 60 7.87 9.15 -11.14
C HIS A 60 9.39 9.31 -10.98
N LEU A 61 10.07 8.35 -10.34
CA LEU A 61 11.53 8.34 -10.21
C LEU A 61 12.23 7.71 -11.41
N LEU A 62 11.49 7.05 -12.30
CA LEU A 62 12.01 6.43 -13.51
C LEU A 62 11.97 7.46 -14.64
N GLY A 63 13.13 7.73 -15.25
CA GLY A 63 13.23 8.52 -16.47
C GLY A 63 12.97 7.69 -17.72
N SER A 64 13.30 8.25 -18.89
CA SER A 64 13.22 7.56 -20.18
C SER A 64 14.07 6.27 -20.24
N LEU A 65 15.12 6.20 -19.42
CA LEU A 65 16.00 5.04 -19.30
C LEU A 65 15.94 4.49 -17.86
N PRO A 66 15.01 3.56 -17.57
CA PRO A 66 14.77 3.04 -16.23
C PRO A 66 16.03 2.46 -15.56
N HIS A 67 16.87 1.76 -16.32
CA HIS A 67 18.11 1.17 -15.79
C HIS A 67 19.10 2.22 -15.27
N ARG A 68 19.22 3.39 -15.92
CA ARG A 68 20.08 4.49 -15.45
C ARG A 68 19.51 5.16 -14.21
N SER A 69 18.19 5.39 -14.20
CA SER A 69 17.50 5.93 -13.02
C SER A 69 17.66 5.01 -11.82
N LEU A 70 17.50 3.70 -12.00
CA LEU A 70 17.70 2.71 -10.94
C LEU A 70 19.15 2.68 -10.46
N GLN A 71 20.15 2.76 -11.35
CA GLN A 71 21.55 2.86 -10.93
C GLN A 71 21.84 4.13 -10.11
N ALA A 72 21.24 5.27 -10.48
CA ALA A 72 21.37 6.50 -9.70
C ALA A 72 20.71 6.37 -8.32
N LEU A 73 19.55 5.72 -8.26
CA LEU A 73 18.84 5.44 -7.00
C LEU A 73 19.62 4.46 -6.11
N SER A 74 20.29 3.44 -6.68
CA SER A 74 21.08 2.48 -5.91
C SER A 74 22.29 3.15 -5.23
N LYS A 75 22.89 4.16 -5.85
CA LYS A 75 23.93 4.97 -5.23
C LYS A 75 23.42 5.77 -4.03
N LYS A 76 22.14 6.12 -3.99
CA LYS A 76 21.51 6.92 -2.93
C LYS A 76 20.93 6.08 -1.80
N TYR A 77 20.22 5.00 -2.13
CA TYR A 77 19.49 4.16 -1.17
C TYR A 77 20.23 2.87 -0.82
N GLY A 78 21.24 2.48 -1.61
CA GLY A 78 22.04 1.28 -1.39
C GLY A 78 21.77 0.17 -2.41
N PRO A 79 22.49 -0.95 -2.26
CA PRO A 79 22.50 -2.04 -3.24
C PRO A 79 21.22 -2.87 -3.26
N VAL A 80 20.41 -2.82 -2.19
CA VAL A 80 19.13 -3.50 -2.07
C VAL A 80 18.11 -2.46 -1.64
N MET A 81 17.12 -2.20 -2.49
CA MET A 81 16.16 -1.12 -2.31
C MET A 81 14.77 -1.57 -2.76
N PHE A 82 13.74 -1.04 -2.10
CA PHE A 82 12.35 -1.39 -2.35
C PHE A 82 11.63 -0.25 -3.07
N PHE A 83 10.73 -0.59 -3.99
CA PHE A 83 9.91 0.35 -4.77
C PHE A 83 8.48 -0.15 -4.90
N TYR A 84 7.54 0.76 -5.18
CA TYR A 84 6.22 0.41 -5.70
C TYR A 84 6.10 0.98 -7.11
N PHE A 85 5.95 0.13 -8.12
CA PHE A 85 5.67 0.58 -9.48
C PHE A 85 4.16 0.50 -9.71
N GLY A 86 3.46 1.62 -9.55
CA GLY A 86 2.01 1.64 -9.37
C GLY A 86 1.63 0.92 -8.07
N TYR A 87 0.83 -0.14 -8.20
CA TYR A 87 0.44 -1.03 -7.10
C TYR A 87 1.35 -2.26 -6.95
N ALA A 88 2.36 -2.41 -7.80
CA ALA A 88 3.26 -3.58 -7.79
C ALA A 88 4.48 -3.35 -6.87
N PRO A 89 4.57 -4.02 -5.70
CA PRO A 89 5.76 -3.98 -4.86
C PRO A 89 6.93 -4.65 -5.59
N THR A 90 8.08 -3.99 -5.65
CA THR A 90 9.25 -4.43 -6.41
C THR A 90 10.52 -4.27 -5.58
N LEU A 91 11.25 -5.35 -5.39
CA LEU A 91 12.60 -5.34 -4.81
C LEU A 91 13.62 -5.21 -5.94
N VAL A 92 14.51 -4.22 -5.86
CA VAL A 92 15.58 -4.01 -6.82
C VAL A 92 16.93 -4.29 -6.16
N VAL A 93 17.70 -5.16 -6.81
CA VAL A 93 19.04 -5.59 -6.37
C VAL A 93 20.04 -5.08 -7.39
N SER A 94 20.97 -4.24 -6.94
CA SER A 94 21.99 -3.58 -7.76
C SER A 94 23.42 -3.96 -7.36
N SER A 95 23.59 -5.03 -6.56
CA SER A 95 24.89 -5.63 -6.23
C SER A 95 25.03 -7.02 -6.85
N ALA A 96 26.19 -7.30 -7.43
CA ALA A 96 26.49 -8.58 -8.04
C ALA A 96 26.56 -9.71 -7.00
N ASP A 97 27.09 -9.44 -5.81
CA ASP A 97 27.23 -10.46 -4.75
C ASP A 97 25.85 -10.91 -4.24
N VAL A 98 24.96 -9.94 -3.99
CA VAL A 98 23.59 -10.21 -3.55
C VAL A 98 22.80 -10.92 -4.66
N ALA A 99 22.93 -10.47 -5.90
CA ALA A 99 22.27 -11.12 -7.03
C ALA A 99 22.75 -12.57 -7.20
N ARG A 100 24.05 -12.84 -7.04
CA ARG A 100 24.61 -14.19 -7.07
C ARG A 100 24.01 -15.06 -5.98
N GLU A 101 23.89 -14.57 -4.76
CA GLU A 101 23.31 -15.32 -3.64
C GLU A 101 21.83 -15.66 -3.88
N MET A 102 21.06 -14.69 -4.40
CA MET A 102 19.64 -14.90 -4.74
C MET A 102 19.47 -15.89 -5.90
N MET A 103 20.30 -15.80 -6.93
CA MET A 103 20.17 -16.60 -8.15
C MET A 103 20.86 -17.98 -8.07
N LYS A 104 21.76 -18.22 -7.12
CA LYS A 104 22.41 -19.52 -6.94
C LYS A 104 21.93 -20.26 -5.72
N THR A 105 21.88 -19.59 -4.57
CA THR A 105 21.57 -20.24 -3.29
C THR A 105 20.07 -20.32 -3.05
N HIS A 106 19.31 -19.33 -3.55
CA HIS A 106 17.86 -19.19 -3.34
C HIS A 106 17.09 -19.20 -4.67
N ASP A 107 17.64 -19.84 -5.69
CA ASP A 107 17.14 -19.79 -7.08
C ASP A 107 15.69 -20.26 -7.20
N ILE A 108 15.30 -21.31 -6.48
CA ILE A 108 13.93 -21.84 -6.45
C ILE A 108 12.94 -20.76 -6.01
N LEU A 109 13.27 -19.96 -4.99
CA LEU A 109 12.39 -18.91 -4.46
C LEU A 109 12.26 -17.73 -5.43
N PHE A 110 13.32 -17.40 -6.18
CA PHE A 110 13.35 -16.28 -7.14
C PHE A 110 13.13 -16.70 -8.60
N SER A 111 12.83 -17.97 -8.84
CA SER A 111 12.55 -18.51 -10.18
C SER A 111 11.19 -18.06 -10.73
N ASN A 112 10.28 -17.59 -9.87
CA ASN A 112 8.95 -17.13 -10.27
C ASN A 112 9.04 -15.94 -11.25
N ARG A 113 8.06 -15.82 -12.16
CA ARG A 113 7.94 -14.74 -13.13
C ARG A 113 6.58 -14.07 -12.99
N PRO A 114 6.53 -12.74 -12.74
CA PRO A 114 5.27 -12.05 -12.62
C PRO A 114 4.51 -12.09 -13.95
N LYS A 115 3.26 -12.55 -13.92
CA LYS A 115 2.38 -12.54 -15.08
C LYS A 115 2.02 -11.10 -15.41
N THR A 116 2.51 -10.61 -16.54
CA THR A 116 2.19 -9.28 -17.05
C THR A 116 1.49 -9.40 -18.40
N THR A 117 0.61 -8.45 -18.73
CA THR A 117 -0.06 -8.42 -20.04
C THR A 117 0.96 -8.39 -21.19
N ALA A 118 2.07 -7.67 -20.99
CA ALA A 118 3.18 -7.65 -21.94
C ALA A 118 3.80 -9.05 -22.12
N ALA A 119 4.14 -9.75 -21.04
CA ALA A 119 4.69 -11.10 -21.12
C ALA A 119 3.72 -12.08 -21.79
N ASN A 120 2.43 -12.03 -21.45
CA ASN A 120 1.41 -12.86 -22.11
C ASN A 120 1.34 -12.61 -23.62
N SER A 121 1.43 -11.35 -24.04
CA SER A 121 1.30 -10.96 -25.45
C SER A 121 2.57 -11.28 -26.24
N LEU A 122 3.75 -10.98 -25.68
CA LEU A 122 5.04 -11.13 -26.35
C LEU A 122 5.56 -12.58 -26.34
N LEU A 123 5.20 -13.36 -25.32
CA LEU A 123 5.69 -14.73 -25.12
C LEU A 123 4.56 -15.76 -25.32
N TYR A 124 3.54 -15.42 -26.12
CA TYR A 124 2.47 -16.33 -26.56
C TYR A 124 1.79 -17.13 -25.44
N GLY A 125 1.29 -16.42 -24.41
CA GLY A 125 0.55 -17.04 -23.31
C GLY A 125 1.44 -17.60 -22.20
N CYS A 126 2.58 -16.95 -21.92
CA CYS A 126 3.44 -17.21 -20.78
C CYS A 126 2.64 -17.23 -19.47
N ARG A 127 2.39 -18.43 -18.94
CA ARG A 127 1.63 -18.67 -17.72
C ARG A 127 2.47 -18.48 -16.48
#